data_AF-A0A358G073-F1
#
_entry.id   AF-A0A358G073-F1
#
_cell.length_a   1.000
_cell.length_b   1.000
_cell.length_c   1.000
_cell.angle_alpha   90.00
_cell.angle_beta   90.00
_cell.angle_gamma   90.00
#
_symmetry.space_group_name_H-M   'P 1'
#
loop_
_entity.id
_entity.type
_entity.pdbx_description
1 polymer ?
#
loop_
_entity_poly.entity_id
_entity_poly.type
_entity_poly.pdbx_seq_one_letter_code
_entity_poly.pdbx_strand_id
1 'polypeptide(L)'
;MSATINAPAKLTISLRVTGIRSDGFHLIDAEMVTLDLCDTLTIAEAEKSSLSVSGPFAKGVPADSSNLCLAATKFAQRPASIHLEKNIPHGGGLGGGSADAAAVLRGAGISNAA
;
A
#
# COMPACT_ATOMS: atom_id res chain seq x y z
N MET A 1 -16.27 1.35 14.55
CA MET A 1 -16.24 2.53 13.64
C MET A 1 -15.31 2.19 12.49
N SER A 2 -15.63 2.59 11.25
CA SER A 2 -14.77 2.37 10.09
C SER A 2 -14.24 3.70 9.54
N ALA A 3 -13.03 3.69 8.99
CA ALA A 3 -12.41 4.82 8.32
C ALA A 3 -12.20 4.48 6.83
N THR A 4 -12.48 5.43 5.95
CA THR A 4 -12.18 5.32 4.53
C THR A 4 -10.95 6.17 4.21
N ILE A 5 -9.93 5.57 3.61
CA ILE A 5 -8.64 6.21 3.33
C ILE A 5 -8.28 5.97 1.87
N ASN A 6 -7.97 7.03 1.14
CA ASN A 6 -7.42 6.94 -0.21
C ASN A 6 -5.93 6.60 -0.17
N ALA A 7 -5.53 5.68 -1.04
CA ALA A 7 -4.16 5.25 -1.26
C ALA A 7 -3.74 5.67 -2.68
N PRO A 8 -3.11 6.85 -2.85
CA PRO A 8 -2.82 7.37 -4.17
C PRO A 8 -1.64 6.67 -4.82
N ALA A 9 -1.70 6.51 -6.13
CA ALA A 9 -0.60 6.06 -6.96
C ALA A 9 0.55 7.07 -6.93
N LYS A 10 1.74 6.60 -7.29
CA LYS A 10 2.87 7.46 -7.62
C LYS A 10 3.27 7.32 -9.08
N LEU A 11 3.88 8.37 -9.60
CA LEU A 11 4.66 8.35 -10.84
C LEU A 11 6.11 8.68 -10.51
N THR A 12 7.05 7.89 -11.03
CA THR A 12 8.48 8.22 -10.94
C THR A 12 8.85 9.04 -12.16
N ILE A 13 9.17 10.33 -11.95
CA ILE A 13 9.47 11.28 -13.03
C ILE A 13 10.96 11.32 -13.37
N SER A 14 11.81 10.94 -12.41
CA SER A 14 13.24 10.74 -12.61
C SER A 14 13.70 9.52 -11.82
N LEU A 15 14.56 8.68 -12.42
CA LEU A 15 15.15 7.51 -11.78
C LEU A 15 16.60 7.37 -12.23
N ARG A 16 17.52 7.42 -11.28
CA ARG A 16 18.95 7.18 -11.50
C ARG A 16 19.44 6.09 -10.56
N VAL A 17 20.08 5.07 -11.13
CA VAL A 17 20.88 4.12 -10.36
C VAL A 17 22.24 4.76 -10.11
N THR A 18 22.60 4.95 -8.83
CA THR A 18 23.83 5.67 -8.42
C THR A 18 24.92 4.73 -7.92
N GLY A 19 24.62 3.45 -7.74
CA GLY A 19 25.59 2.43 -7.35
C GLY A 19 24.93 1.10 -7.02
N ILE A 20 25.75 0.15 -6.56
CA ILE A 20 25.33 -1.17 -6.10
C ILE A 20 25.82 -1.35 -4.67
N ARG A 21 24.92 -1.76 -3.79
CA ARG A 21 25.19 -2.07 -2.38
C ARG A 21 25.84 -3.46 -2.26
N SER A 22 26.49 -3.71 -1.14
CA SER A 22 27.13 -5.01 -0.84
C SER A 22 26.14 -6.18 -0.72
N ASP A 23 24.85 -5.91 -0.53
CA ASP A 23 23.77 -6.90 -0.46
C ASP A 23 23.11 -7.18 -1.82
N GLY A 24 23.64 -6.62 -2.91
CA GLY A 24 23.15 -6.83 -4.27
C GLY A 24 22.01 -5.92 -4.70
N PHE A 25 21.54 -5.01 -3.83
CA PHE A 25 20.54 -4.00 -4.19
C PHE A 25 21.18 -2.76 -4.83
N HIS A 26 20.41 -2.01 -5.61
CA HIS A 26 20.86 -0.76 -6.22
C HIS A 26 20.64 0.42 -5.27
N LEU A 27 21.59 1.36 -5.27
CA LEU A 27 21.34 2.71 -4.77
C LEU A 27 20.56 3.46 -5.85
N ILE A 28 19.47 4.10 -5.44
CA ILE A 28 18.54 4.80 -6.33
C ILE A 28 18.38 6.23 -5.85
N ASP A 29 18.53 7.17 -6.77
CA ASP A 29 18.05 8.54 -6.67
C ASP A 29 16.80 8.66 -7.54
N ALA A 30 15.69 9.09 -6.96
CA ALA A 30 14.40 9.12 -7.64
C ALA A 30 13.55 10.31 -7.22
N GLU A 31 12.94 10.93 -8.21
CA GLU A 31 11.92 11.96 -8.01
C GLU A 31 10.55 11.36 -8.35
N MET A 32 9.59 11.52 -7.45
CA MET A 32 8.27 10.92 -7.57
C MET A 32 7.19 11.93 -7.23
N VAL A 33 6.06 11.83 -7.93
CA VAL A 33 4.87 12.64 -7.68
C VAL A 33 3.68 11.72 -7.40
N THR A 34 2.75 12.20 -6.58
CA THR A 34 1.50 11.52 -6.29
C THR A 34 0.46 11.85 -7.37
N LEU A 35 -0.40 10.89 -7.71
CA LEU A 35 -1.47 11.06 -8.68
C LEU A 35 -2.85 11.03 -8.00
N ASP A 36 -3.86 11.58 -8.68
CA ASP A 36 -5.26 11.48 -8.23
C ASP A 36 -5.83 10.06 -8.38
N LEU A 37 -5.18 9.20 -9.19
CA LEU A 37 -5.53 7.77 -9.29
C LEU A 37 -5.24 7.09 -7.95
N CYS A 38 -6.28 6.63 -7.25
CA CYS A 38 -6.18 6.02 -5.93
C CYS A 38 -6.83 4.64 -5.89
N ASP A 39 -6.29 3.77 -5.07
CA ASP A 39 -7.09 2.72 -4.43
C ASP A 39 -7.85 3.32 -3.23
N THR A 40 -8.94 2.68 -2.82
CA THR A 40 -9.74 3.11 -1.66
C THR A 40 -9.80 1.99 -0.63
N LEU A 41 -9.40 2.28 0.60
CA LEU A 41 -9.46 1.32 1.70
C LEU A 41 -10.54 1.72 2.70
N THR A 42 -11.42 0.78 3.04
CA THR A 42 -12.29 0.89 4.21
C THR A 42 -11.75 -0.02 5.30
N ILE A 43 -11.40 0.56 6.45
CA ILE A 43 -10.69 -0.11 7.53
C ILE A 43 -11.52 0.00 8.80
N ALA A 44 -11.74 -1.12 9.49
CA ALA A 44 -12.40 -1.16 10.78
C ALA A 44 -11.57 -2.00 11.76
N GLU A 45 -11.58 -1.64 13.04
CA GLU A 45 -11.00 -2.50 14.10
C GLU A 45 -11.69 -3.86 14.12
N ALA A 46 -10.90 -4.92 14.35
CA ALA A 46 -11.39 -6.29 14.41
C ALA A 46 -10.55 -7.11 15.39
N GLU A 47 -11.07 -8.27 15.81
CA GLU A 47 -10.30 -9.21 16.65
C GLU A 47 -9.19 -9.92 15.86
N LYS A 48 -9.37 -10.08 14.55
CA LYS A 48 -8.42 -10.72 13.64
C LYS A 48 -8.36 -9.95 12.33
N SER A 49 -7.15 -9.83 11.77
CA SER A 49 -6.97 -9.17 10.48
C SER A 49 -7.61 -9.97 9.35
N SER A 50 -8.32 -9.28 8.47
CA SER A 50 -8.90 -9.85 7.25
C SER A 50 -8.80 -8.85 6.10
N LEU A 51 -8.72 -9.36 4.88
CA LEU A 51 -8.69 -8.55 3.67
C LEU A 51 -9.71 -9.10 2.68
N SER A 52 -10.51 -8.19 2.12
CA SER A 52 -11.34 -8.44 0.95
C SER A 52 -10.98 -7.43 -0.13
N VAL A 53 -11.04 -7.84 -1.40
CA VAL A 53 -10.62 -7.02 -2.54
C VAL A 53 -11.72 -6.97 -3.58
N SER A 54 -12.02 -5.77 -4.06
CA SER A 54 -12.98 -5.50 -5.15
C SER A 54 -12.36 -4.52 -6.15
N GLY A 55 -13.13 -4.10 -7.16
CA GLY A 55 -12.68 -3.13 -8.16
C GLY A 55 -12.13 -3.75 -9.45
N PRO A 56 -11.87 -2.91 -10.47
CA PRO A 56 -11.49 -3.36 -11.81
C PRO A 56 -10.18 -4.14 -11.86
N PHE A 57 -9.24 -3.87 -10.93
CA PHE A 57 -7.94 -4.54 -10.88
C PHE A 57 -7.81 -5.53 -9.70
N ALA A 58 -8.93 -5.99 -9.14
CA ALA A 58 -8.93 -6.96 -8.03
C ALA A 58 -8.38 -8.33 -8.41
N LYS A 59 -8.57 -8.75 -9.67
CA LYS A 59 -8.20 -10.09 -10.13
C LYS A 59 -6.69 -10.31 -9.99
N GLY A 60 -6.32 -11.31 -9.19
CA GLY A 60 -4.92 -11.68 -8.94
C GLY A 60 -4.28 -10.97 -7.75
N VAL A 61 -4.99 -10.07 -7.06
CA VAL A 61 -4.51 -9.50 -5.80
C VAL A 61 -4.68 -10.54 -4.68
N PRO A 62 -3.60 -10.95 -3.99
CA PRO A 62 -3.71 -11.91 -2.90
C PRO A 62 -4.48 -11.29 -1.72
N ALA A 63 -5.35 -12.07 -1.09
CA ALA A 63 -6.08 -11.69 0.11
C ALA A 63 -5.55 -12.38 1.38
N ASP A 64 -4.36 -12.98 1.29
CA ASP A 64 -3.68 -13.71 2.35
C ASP A 64 -2.49 -12.92 2.93
N SER A 65 -1.70 -13.56 3.80
CA SER A 65 -0.58 -12.94 4.51
C SER A 65 0.56 -12.44 3.62
N SER A 66 0.58 -12.80 2.32
CA SER A 66 1.51 -12.22 1.35
C SER A 66 1.14 -10.78 0.96
N ASN A 67 -0.09 -10.32 1.24
CA ASN A 67 -0.51 -8.96 0.96
C ASN A 67 0.08 -7.96 1.97
N LEU A 68 0.64 -6.86 1.46
CA LEU A 68 1.26 -5.81 2.28
C LEU A 68 0.28 -5.13 3.24
N CYS A 69 -1.03 -5.09 2.95
CA CYS A 69 -2.04 -4.59 3.88
C CYS A 69 -2.09 -5.44 5.16
N LEU A 70 -2.09 -6.77 5.02
CA LEU A 70 -2.09 -7.68 6.16
C LEU A 70 -0.75 -7.64 6.90
N ALA A 71 0.36 -7.53 6.17
CA ALA A 71 1.67 -7.27 6.78
C ALA A 71 1.69 -5.96 7.59
N ALA A 72 1.04 -4.90 7.11
CA ALA A 72 0.93 -3.62 7.82
C ALA A 72 0.12 -3.74 9.12
N THR A 73 -1.00 -4.47 9.14
CA THR A 73 -1.74 -4.71 10.39
C THR A 73 -0.89 -5.45 11.43
N LYS A 74 -0.09 -6.42 10.97
CA LYS A 74 0.83 -7.20 11.82
C LYS A 74 1.94 -6.32 12.37
N PHE A 75 2.53 -5.47 11.53
CA PHE A 75 3.56 -4.51 11.94
C PHE A 75 3.02 -3.52 12.97
N ALA A 76 1.82 -2.96 12.73
CA ALA A 76 1.18 -2.02 13.64
C ALA A 76 0.69 -2.67 14.95
N GLN A 77 0.65 -4.00 15.04
CA GLN A 77 0.02 -4.75 16.13
C GLN A 77 -1.44 -4.33 16.38
N ARG A 78 -2.14 -3.91 15.32
CA ARG A 78 -3.54 -3.50 15.35
C ARG A 78 -4.33 -4.29 14.30
N PRO A 79 -5.00 -5.38 14.70
CA PRO A 79 -5.80 -6.17 13.79
C PRO A 79 -6.98 -5.35 13.23
N ALA A 80 -7.26 -5.55 11.94
CA ALA A 80 -8.29 -4.79 11.25
C ALA A 80 -8.98 -5.61 10.15
N SER A 81 -10.29 -5.37 9.98
CA SER A 81 -11.03 -5.77 8.80
C SER A 81 -10.81 -4.72 7.72
N ILE A 82 -10.29 -5.14 6.57
CA ILE A 82 -9.92 -4.26 5.46
C ILE A 82 -10.72 -4.65 4.21
N HIS A 83 -11.38 -3.67 3.61
CA HIS A 83 -11.87 -3.75 2.24
C HIS A 83 -11.04 -2.85 1.35
N LEU A 84 -10.42 -3.43 0.32
CA LEU A 84 -9.63 -2.72 -0.69
C LEU A 84 -10.41 -2.67 -2.01
N GLU A 85 -10.80 -1.48 -2.43
CA GLU A 85 -11.28 -1.24 -3.79
C GLU A 85 -10.07 -0.92 -4.69
N LYS A 86 -9.70 -1.88 -5.53
CA LYS A 86 -8.48 -1.87 -6.33
C LYS A 86 -8.71 -1.20 -7.69
N ASN A 87 -8.26 0.04 -7.80
CA ASN A 87 -8.37 0.91 -8.98
C ASN A 87 -7.00 1.19 -9.63
N ILE A 88 -5.89 1.05 -8.91
CA ILE A 88 -4.54 1.17 -9.48
C ILE A 88 -4.13 -0.18 -10.12
N PRO A 89 -3.75 -0.23 -11.41
CA PRO A 89 -3.26 -1.47 -12.04
C PRO A 89 -2.05 -2.05 -11.30
N HIS A 90 -2.10 -3.34 -10.96
CA HIS A 90 -0.95 -4.04 -10.39
C HIS A 90 0.15 -4.26 -11.45
N GLY A 91 1.40 -4.37 -11.01
CA GLY A 91 2.56 -4.57 -11.90
C GLY A 91 3.00 -3.35 -12.73
N GLY A 92 2.22 -2.26 -12.76
CA GLY A 92 2.52 -1.07 -13.59
C GLY A 92 3.59 -0.11 -13.04
N GLY A 93 4.28 -0.44 -11.96
CA GLY A 93 5.29 0.46 -11.34
C GLY A 93 4.70 1.68 -10.61
N LEU A 94 3.39 1.71 -10.38
CA LEU A 94 2.64 2.83 -9.78
C LEU A 94 2.62 2.84 -8.24
N GLY A 95 3.24 1.84 -7.60
CA GLY A 95 3.35 1.79 -6.14
C GLY A 95 2.05 1.48 -5.38
N GLY A 96 0.98 1.00 -6.04
CA GLY A 96 -0.34 0.77 -5.41
C GLY A 96 -0.28 -0.07 -4.13
N GLY A 97 0.32 -1.26 -4.17
CA GLY A 97 0.38 -2.12 -2.97
C GLY A 97 1.14 -1.49 -1.78
N SER A 98 2.14 -0.63 -2.05
CA SER A 98 2.83 0.12 -0.99
C SER A 98 1.96 1.26 -0.46
N ALA A 99 1.21 1.95 -1.34
CA ALA A 99 0.25 2.97 -0.94
C ALA A 99 -0.88 2.39 -0.07
N ASP A 100 -1.37 1.19 -0.42
CA ASP A 100 -2.40 0.46 0.32
C ASP A 100 -1.91 0.13 1.75
N ALA A 101 -0.71 -0.43 1.86
CA ALA A 101 -0.10 -0.74 3.16
C ALA A 101 0.11 0.54 4.00
N ALA A 102 0.56 1.63 3.38
CA ALA A 102 0.69 2.91 4.05
C ALA A 102 -0.66 3.48 4.52
N ALA A 103 -1.75 3.28 3.76
CA ALA A 103 -3.10 3.65 4.18
C ALA A 103 -3.55 2.82 5.40
N VAL A 104 -3.23 1.53 5.46
CA VAL A 104 -3.48 0.70 6.66
C VAL A 104 -2.73 1.23 7.88
N LEU A 105 -1.45 1.59 7.74
CA LEU A 105 -0.68 2.18 8.83
C LEU A 105 -1.28 3.51 9.32
N ARG A 106 -1.69 4.39 8.39
CA ARG A 106 -2.39 5.65 8.74
C ARG A 106 -3.69 5.38 9.49
N GLY A 107 -4.49 4.41 9.04
CA GLY A 107 -5.71 3.98 9.73
C GLY A 107 -5.44 3.42 11.13
N ALA A 108 -4.26 2.81 11.33
CA ALA A 108 -3.78 2.36 12.63
C ALA A 108 -3.13 3.49 13.48
N GLY A 109 -3.16 4.74 13.03
CA GLY A 109 -2.57 5.89 13.73
C GLY A 109 -1.04 6.00 13.60
N ILE A 110 -0.41 5.20 12.74
CA ILE A 110 1.01 5.27 12.45
C ILE A 110 1.18 6.12 11.18
N SER A 111 1.66 7.34 11.36
CA SER A 111 2.04 8.22 10.26
C SER A 111 3.44 8.75 10.48
N ASN A 112 4.26 8.74 9.43
CA ASN A 112 5.42 9.60 9.39
C ASN A 112 4.90 11.00 9.02
N ALA A 113 4.79 11.88 10.00
CA ALA A 113 4.90 13.30 9.71
C ALA A 113 6.37 13.54 9.35
N ALA A 114 6.63 13.79 8.08
CA ALA A 114 7.76 14.61 7.68
C ALA A 114 7.22 16.04 7.55
#